data_AF-A0A7V5KUT1-F1
#
_entry.id   AF-A0A7V5KUT1-F1
#
_cell.length_a   1.000
_cell.length_b   1.000
_cell.length_c   1.000
_cell.angle_alpha   90.00
_cell.angle_beta   90.00
_cell.angle_gamma   90.00
#
_symmetry.space_group_name_H-M   'P 1'
#
loop_
_entity.id
_entity.type
_entity.pdbx_description
1 polymer ?
#
loop_
_entity_poly.entity_id
_entity_poly.type
_entity_poly.pdbx_seq_one_letter_code
_entity_poly.pdbx_strand_id
1 'polypeptide(L)'
;IIVERMMDDGYDVVRLPLPALLTVVKDINEPSTPSLKGKMRAKKAEIKTLSAADIGAEEQCIGLAGSPTQVVQVFSPEPRGDRKIFSGSVDEQVEQLVECLKPFL
;
A
#
# COMPACT_ATOMS: atom_id res chain seq x y z
N ILE A 1 -13.47 11.55 17.22
CA ILE A 1 -12.84 12.11 15.99
C ILE A 1 -13.76 11.89 14.80
N ILE A 2 -13.62 12.68 13.75
CA ILE A 2 -14.29 12.46 12.45
C ILE A 2 -13.18 12.21 11.43
N VAL A 3 -13.34 11.20 10.59
CA VAL A 3 -12.35 10.79 9.58
C VAL A 3 -13.05 10.54 8.24
N GLU A 4 -12.29 10.64 7.16
CA GLU A 4 -12.69 10.21 5.83
C GLU A 4 -12.08 8.83 5.55
N ARG A 5 -12.93 7.81 5.34
CA ARG A 5 -12.49 6.46 4.99
C ARG A 5 -12.60 6.28 3.49
N MET A 6 -11.46 6.09 2.82
CA MET A 6 -11.39 5.87 1.38
C MET A 6 -12.15 4.60 0.96
N MET A 7 -12.93 4.72 -0.11
CA MET A 7 -13.70 3.68 -0.80
C MET A 7 -13.40 3.78 -2.30
N ASP A 8 -13.78 2.77 -3.10
CA ASP A 8 -13.44 2.73 -4.53
C ASP A 8 -13.99 3.94 -5.31
N ASP A 9 -15.21 4.38 -5.00
CA ASP A 9 -15.90 5.49 -5.69
C ASP A 9 -15.95 6.80 -4.87
N GLY A 10 -15.18 6.91 -3.78
CA GLY A 10 -15.21 8.10 -2.92
C GLY A 10 -14.78 7.82 -1.48
N TYR A 11 -15.52 8.37 -0.51
CA TYR A 11 -15.21 8.16 0.90
C TYR A 11 -16.44 8.24 1.81
N ASP A 12 -16.35 7.57 2.95
CA ASP A 12 -17.31 7.71 4.04
C ASP A 12 -16.81 8.72 5.07
N VAL A 13 -17.71 9.56 5.58
CA VAL A 13 -17.44 10.41 6.76
C VAL A 13 -17.85 9.64 8.02
N VAL A 14 -16.86 9.20 8.80
CA VAL A 14 -17.07 8.34 9.96
C VAL A 14 -16.73 9.08 11.26
N ARG A 15 -17.66 9.08 12.22
CA ARG A 15 -17.43 9.58 13.59
C ARG A 15 -17.20 8.41 14.53
N LEU A 16 -16.09 8.45 15.28
CA LEU A 16 -15.73 7.40 16.24
C LEU A 16 -15.18 7.99 17.57
N PRO A 17 -15.44 7.32 18.72
CA PRO A 17 -14.83 7.69 19.99
C PRO A 17 -13.35 7.28 20.05
N LEU A 18 -12.62 7.79 21.05
CA LEU A 18 -11.26 7.34 21.37
C LEU A 18 -11.30 6.43 22.62
N PRO A 19 -10.39 5.45 22.77
CA PRO A 19 -9.28 5.13 21.88
C PRO A 19 -9.71 4.44 20.58
N ALA A 20 -8.98 4.69 19.49
CA ALA A 20 -9.25 4.11 18.18
C ALA A 20 -7.95 3.74 17.45
N LEU A 21 -8.02 2.70 16.61
CA LEU A 21 -6.97 2.34 15.67
C LEU A 21 -7.34 2.85 14.28
N LEU A 22 -6.42 3.56 13.64
CA LEU A 22 -6.58 4.08 12.27
C LEU A 22 -5.44 3.56 11.40
N THR A 23 -5.78 2.97 10.26
CA THR A 23 -4.85 2.71 9.17
C THR A 23 -4.97 3.85 8.17
N VAL A 24 -3.85 4.38 7.69
CA VAL A 24 -3.83 5.51 6.75
C VAL A 24 -3.36 5.06 5.38
N VAL A 25 -3.90 5.67 4.32
CA VAL A 25 -3.42 5.49 2.95
C VAL A 25 -2.21 6.39 2.69
N LYS A 26 -1.38 6.02 1.71
CA LYS A 26 -0.18 6.77 1.33
C LYS A 26 -0.47 8.25 1.05
N ASP A 27 -1.61 8.52 0.44
CA ASP A 27 -1.98 9.85 -0.05
C ASP A 27 -2.69 10.72 0.99
N ILE A 28 -2.72 10.29 2.28
CA ILE A 28 -3.33 11.08 3.36
C ILE A 28 -2.64 12.44 3.56
N ASN A 29 -1.34 12.53 3.25
CA ASN A 29 -0.57 13.77 3.26
C ASN A 29 0.75 13.63 2.48
N GLU A 30 1.45 14.75 2.30
CA GLU A 30 2.84 14.77 1.87
C GLU A 30 3.77 14.86 3.10
N PRO A 31 4.63 13.85 3.36
CA PRO A 31 5.57 13.91 4.47
C PRO A 31 6.56 15.06 4.32
N SER A 32 6.65 15.92 5.33
CA SER A 32 7.56 17.07 5.31
C SER A 32 9.03 16.64 5.41
N THR A 33 9.92 17.43 4.81
CA THR A 33 11.36 17.18 4.95
C THR A 33 11.83 17.49 6.38
N PRO A 34 12.64 16.63 7.00
CA PRO A 34 13.08 16.85 8.37
C PRO A 34 14.10 17.98 8.45
N SER A 35 13.90 18.90 9.41
CA SER A 35 14.85 19.96 9.72
C SER A 35 16.18 19.42 10.26
N LEU A 36 17.26 20.21 10.17
CA LEU A 36 18.57 19.84 10.73
C LEU A 36 18.47 19.51 12.24
N LYS A 37 17.74 20.33 13.01
CA LYS A 37 17.47 20.09 14.44
C LYS A 37 16.68 18.79 14.64
N GLY A 38 15.74 18.48 13.75
CA GLY A 38 15.01 17.21 13.75
C GLY A 38 15.93 16.01 13.58
N LYS A 39 16.81 16.04 12.58
CA LYS A 39 17.80 14.98 12.32
C LYS A 39 18.76 14.79 13.50
N MET A 40 19.25 15.88 14.09
CA MET A 40 20.15 15.80 15.26
C MET A 40 19.47 15.20 16.49
N ARG A 41 18.18 15.46 16.69
CA ARG A 41 17.39 14.86 17.77
C ARG A 41 17.16 13.37 17.52
N ALA A 42 16.77 13.00 16.30
CA ALA A 42 16.56 11.61 15.90
C ALA A 42 17.84 10.78 16.08
N LYS A 43 19.01 11.33 15.72
CA LYS A 43 20.31 10.66 15.91
C LYS A 43 20.62 10.34 17.38
N LYS A 44 20.11 11.13 18.32
CA LYS A 44 20.32 10.95 19.77
C LYS A 44 19.21 10.14 20.43
N ALA A 45 18.14 9.80 19.71
CA ALA A 45 17.03 9.07 20.28
C ALA A 45 17.48 7.65 20.62
N GLU A 46 17.24 7.23 21.85
CA GLU A 46 17.43 5.85 22.26
C GLU A 46 16.28 5.01 21.72
N ILE A 47 16.60 4.05 20.85
CA ILE A 47 15.62 3.14 20.28
C ILE A 47 15.53 1.91 21.17
N LYS A 48 14.46 1.85 21.98
CA LYS A 48 14.19 0.68 22.83
C LYS A 48 13.94 -0.53 21.95
N THR A 49 14.80 -1.54 22.06
CA THR A 49 14.58 -2.84 21.44
C THR A 49 13.80 -3.71 22.42
N LEU A 50 12.71 -4.31 21.95
CA LEU A 50 11.87 -5.22 22.72
C LEU A 50 11.97 -6.62 22.10
N SER A 51 12.10 -7.63 22.95
CA SER A 51 11.95 -9.04 22.63
C SER A 51 10.50 -9.51 22.85
N ALA A 52 10.18 -10.73 22.40
CA ALA A 52 8.89 -11.37 22.69
C ALA A 52 8.65 -11.49 24.20
N ALA A 53 9.69 -11.78 24.99
CA ALA A 53 9.62 -11.88 26.44
C ALA A 53 9.25 -10.53 27.10
N ASP A 54 9.77 -9.41 26.56
CA ASP A 54 9.50 -8.07 27.10
C ASP A 54 8.03 -7.64 26.98
N ILE A 55 7.28 -8.27 26.08
CA ILE A 55 5.84 -8.00 25.86
C ILE A 55 4.94 -9.17 26.27
N GLY A 56 5.51 -10.26 26.81
CA GLY A 56 4.76 -11.45 27.18
C GLY A 56 4.07 -12.15 26.00
N ALA A 57 4.68 -12.11 24.81
CA ALA A 57 4.10 -12.75 23.63
C ALA A 57 4.17 -14.27 23.74
N GLU A 58 3.07 -14.93 23.39
CA GLU A 58 2.98 -16.39 23.31
C GLU A 58 3.71 -16.92 22.07
N GLU A 59 4.59 -17.91 22.24
CA GLU A 59 5.42 -18.46 21.16
C GLU A 59 4.57 -19.07 20.02
N GLN A 60 3.45 -19.72 20.38
CA GLN A 60 2.47 -20.26 19.44
C GLN A 60 1.66 -19.19 18.68
N CYS A 61 1.77 -17.91 19.05
CA CYS A 61 1.03 -16.80 18.44
C CYS A 61 1.94 -15.85 17.64
N ILE A 62 3.21 -16.18 17.47
CA ILE A 62 4.20 -15.36 16.74
C ILE A 62 5.00 -16.19 15.73
N GLY A 63 5.62 -15.50 14.77
CA GLY A 63 6.46 -16.13 13.75
C GLY A 63 5.68 -17.11 12.86
N LEU A 64 6.37 -18.15 12.38
CA LEU A 64 5.76 -19.18 11.53
C LEU A 64 4.75 -20.04 12.29
N ALA A 65 5.03 -20.35 13.56
CA ALA A 65 4.18 -21.19 14.39
C ALA A 65 2.79 -20.58 14.63
N GLY A 66 2.73 -19.25 14.80
CA GLY A 66 1.46 -18.52 14.97
C GLY A 66 0.78 -18.02 13.70
N SER A 67 1.36 -18.27 12.52
CA SER A 67 0.76 -17.82 11.26
C SER A 67 -0.34 -18.79 10.81
N PRO A 68 -1.59 -18.33 10.59
CA PRO A 68 -2.64 -19.17 10.03
C PRO A 68 -2.46 -19.44 8.53
N THR A 69 -1.57 -18.70 7.86
CA THR A 69 -1.27 -18.84 6.44
C THR A 69 0.18 -19.27 6.21
N GLN A 70 0.42 -20.06 5.17
CA GLN A 70 1.76 -20.51 4.78
C GLN A 70 1.98 -20.28 3.29
N VAL A 71 3.10 -19.65 2.95
CA VAL A 71 3.51 -19.43 1.56
C VAL A 71 4.06 -20.74 1.00
N VAL A 72 3.31 -21.40 0.12
CA VAL A 72 3.71 -22.69 -0.47
C VAL A 72 4.70 -22.51 -1.62
N GLN A 73 4.50 -21.49 -2.44
CA GLN A 73 5.34 -21.22 -3.61
C GLN A 73 5.30 -19.73 -3.95
N VAL A 74 6.46 -19.21 -4.38
CA VAL A 74 6.61 -17.88 -4.97
C VAL A 74 7.15 -18.06 -6.37
N PHE A 75 6.55 -17.40 -7.35
CA PHE A 75 6.97 -17.44 -8.75
C PHE A 75 6.84 -16.04 -9.35
N SER A 76 7.60 -15.79 -10.42
CA SER A 76 7.51 -14.55 -11.18
C SER A 76 6.30 -14.60 -12.11
N PRO A 77 5.53 -13.51 -12.27
CA PRO A 77 4.47 -13.46 -13.26
C PRO A 77 5.07 -13.62 -14.67
N GLU A 78 4.33 -14.27 -15.56
CA GLU A 78 4.70 -14.37 -16.97
C GLU A 78 4.91 -12.97 -17.57
N PRO A 79 5.86 -12.79 -18.50
CA PRO A 79 6.02 -11.53 -19.22
C PRO A 79 4.70 -11.10 -19.85
N ARG A 80 4.42 -9.79 -19.82
CA ARG A 80 3.22 -9.23 -20.49
C ARG A 80 3.24 -9.62 -21.97
N GLY A 81 2.07 -9.97 -22.50
CA GLY A 81 1.88 -10.45 -23.86
C GLY A 81 2.15 -9.41 -24.95
N ASP A 82 1.65 -9.70 -26.15
CA ASP A 82 1.95 -8.94 -27.36
C ASP A 82 1.68 -7.44 -27.22
N ARG A 83 2.65 -6.65 -27.68
CA ARG A 83 2.57 -5.20 -27.80
C ARG A 83 2.28 -4.84 -29.26
N LYS A 84 1.31 -3.96 -29.48
CA LYS A 84 1.00 -3.44 -30.81
C LYS A 84 1.42 -1.98 -30.90
N ILE A 85 2.20 -1.65 -31.93
CA ILE A 85 2.53 -0.27 -32.29
C ILE A 85 1.51 0.17 -33.34
N PHE A 86 0.82 1.28 -33.09
CA PHE A 86 -0.09 1.88 -34.08
C PHE A 86 0.69 2.78 -35.02
N SER A 87 0.33 2.74 -36.31
CA SER A 87 0.96 3.54 -37.37
C SER A 87 -0.10 4.15 -38.27
N GLY A 88 0.31 5.12 -39.11
CA GLY A 88 -0.58 5.90 -39.96
C GLY A 88 -0.87 7.29 -39.40
N SER A 89 -1.91 7.92 -39.94
CA SER A 89 -2.47 9.17 -39.45
C SER A 89 -3.07 9.03 -38.05
N VAL A 90 -3.35 10.16 -37.38
CA VAL A 90 -3.94 10.16 -36.03
C VAL A 90 -5.28 9.41 -36.02
N ASP A 91 -6.13 9.63 -37.02
CA ASP A 91 -7.45 9.00 -37.10
C ASP A 91 -7.34 7.47 -37.21
N GLU A 92 -6.42 6.97 -38.03
CA GLU A 92 -6.16 5.53 -38.19
C GLU A 92 -5.58 4.90 -36.91
N GLN A 93 -4.76 5.64 -36.15
CA GLN A 93 -4.23 5.16 -34.87
C GLN A 93 -5.32 5.09 -33.81
N VAL A 94 -6.24 6.06 -33.77
CA VAL A 94 -7.40 6.05 -32.86
C VAL A 94 -8.32 4.88 -33.17
N GLU A 95 -8.60 4.61 -34.44
CA GLU A 95 -9.41 3.46 -34.85
C GLU A 95 -8.76 2.14 -34.41
N GLN A 96 -7.46 1.98 -34.64
CA GLN A 96 -6.69 0.81 -34.18
C GLN A 96 -6.74 0.63 -32.65
N LEU A 97 -6.65 1.72 -31.89
CA LEU A 97 -6.75 1.69 -30.44
C LEU A 97 -8.15 1.26 -29.98
N VAL A 98 -9.20 1.86 -30.54
CA VAL A 98 -10.59 1.55 -30.18
C VAL A 98 -10.89 0.08 -30.48
N GLU A 99 -10.50 -0.44 -31.65
CA GLU A 99 -10.66 -1.86 -31.98
C GLU A 99 -9.96 -2.79 -30.97
N CYS A 100 -8.77 -2.40 -30.49
CA CYS A 100 -8.05 -3.20 -29.49
C CYS A 100 -8.69 -3.14 -28.10
N LEU A 101 -9.39 -2.06 -27.76
CA LEU A 101 -10.06 -1.89 -26.46
C LEU A 101 -11.48 -2.47 -26.43
N LYS A 102 -12.17 -2.58 -27.57
CA LYS A 102 -13.54 -3.12 -27.67
C LYS A 102 -13.78 -4.44 -26.91
N PRO A 103 -12.87 -5.43 -26.85
CA PRO A 103 -13.10 -6.66 -26.10
C PRO A 103 -13.09 -6.50 -24.57
N PHE A 104 -12.60 -5.37 -24.06
CA PHE A 104 -12.41 -5.10 -22.63
C PHE A 104 -13.38 -4.03 -22.08
N LEU A 105 -14.22 -3.47 -22.96
CA LEU A 105 -15.30 -2.55 -22.63
C LEU A 105 -16.63 -3.30 -22.59
#